data_AF-A0A4U1BTG8-F1
#
_entry.id   AF-A0A4U1BTG8-F1
#
_cell.length_a   1.000
_cell.length_b   1.000
_cell.length_c   1.000
_cell.angle_alpha   90.00
_cell.angle_beta   90.00
_cell.angle_gamma   90.00
#
_symmetry.space_group_name_H-M   'P 1'
#
loop_
_entity.id
_entity.type
_entity.pdbx_description
1 polymer ?
#
loop_
_entity_poly.entity_id
_entity_poly.type
_entity_poly.pdbx_seq_one_letter_code
_entity_poly.pdbx_strand_id
1 'polypeptide(L)' 'MTKYVVQAQALLTTFKNDQRGITAIEYGLIGVAMAALLATVLGTGDGEFLGELQQAFDSIAATLGANNNGGAAGGS' A
#
# COMPACT_ATOMS: atom_id res chain seq x y z
N MET A 1 17.69 -39.52 33.17
CA MET A 1 18.03 -39.43 31.74
C MET A 1 16.80 -39.23 30.84
N THR A 2 15.77 -40.07 30.93
CA THR A 2 14.54 -39.96 30.10
C THR A 2 13.75 -38.66 30.29
N LYS A 3 13.73 -38.08 31.50
CA LYS A 3 13.04 -36.80 31.76
C LYS A 3 13.54 -35.64 30.90
N TYR A 4 14.84 -35.59 30.62
CA TYR A 4 15.43 -34.54 29.78
C TYR A 4 15.09 -34.74 28.30
N VAL A 5 15.06 -35.99 27.84
CA VAL A 5 14.68 -36.33 26.46
C VAL A 5 13.20 -36.01 26.21
N VAL A 6 12.32 -36.31 27.16
CA VAL A 6 10.89 -35.98 27.06
C VAL A 6 10.66 -34.46 27.08
N GLN A 7 11.39 -33.72 27.92
CA GLN A 7 11.30 -32.25 27.92
C GLN A 7 11.80 -31.64 26.61
N ALA A 8 12.89 -32.15 26.04
CA ALA A 8 13.40 -31.70 24.75
C ALA A 8 12.40 -32.00 23.60
N GLN A 9 11.78 -33.18 23.59
CA GLN A 9 10.75 -33.53 22.61
C GLN A 9 9.48 -32.70 22.76
N ALA A 10 9.07 -32.36 23.99
CA ALA A 10 7.94 -31.49 24.25
C ALA A 10 8.19 -30.07 23.71
N LEU A 11 9.37 -29.50 24.01
CA LEU A 11 9.79 -28.19 23.47
C LEU A 11 9.81 -28.18 21.94
N LEU A 12 10.40 -29.20 21.31
CA LEU A 12 10.44 -29.30 19.85
C LEU A 12 9.05 -29.42 19.23
N THR A 13 8.15 -30.17 19.87
CA THR A 13 6.76 -30.31 19.42
C THR A 13 6.00 -28.99 19.54
N THR A 14 6.20 -28.26 20.64
CA THR A 14 5.62 -26.91 20.83
C THR A 14 6.18 -25.92 19.81
N PHE A 15 7.48 -25.94 19.51
CA PHE A 15 8.07 -25.09 18.48
C PHE A 15 7.59 -25.45 17.06
N LYS A 16 7.41 -26.73 16.75
CA LYS A 16 6.89 -27.16 15.44
C LYS A 16 5.43 -26.77 15.26
N ASN A 17 4.64 -26.83 16.33
CA ASN A 17 3.24 -26.43 16.33
C ASN A 17 3.06 -24.91 16.50
N ASP A 18 4.14 -24.15 16.69
CA ASP A 18 4.10 -22.69 16.74
C ASP A 18 4.01 -22.12 15.33
N GLN A 19 2.79 -21.74 14.94
CA GLN A 19 2.51 -21.17 13.63
C GLN A 19 3.02 -19.73 13.48
N ARG A 20 3.47 -19.07 14.56
CA ARG A 20 3.90 -17.67 14.52
C ARG A 20 5.12 -17.44 13.61
N GLY A 21 6.00 -18.42 13.49
CA GLY A 21 7.17 -18.36 12.59
C GLY A 21 6.80 -18.49 11.11
N ILE A 22 5.83 -19.34 10.78
CA ILE A 22 5.36 -19.61 9.41
C ILE A 22 4.42 -18.48 8.93
N THR A 23 3.56 -18.00 9.83
CA THR A 23 2.76 -16.78 9.68
C THR A 23 3.65 -15.59 9.28
N ALA A 24 4.77 -15.37 9.97
CA ALA A 24 5.62 -14.21 9.71
C ALA A 24 6.27 -14.22 8.31
N ILE A 25 6.71 -15.39 7.81
CA ILE A 25 7.36 -15.48 6.49
C ILE A 25 6.35 -15.40 5.33
N GLU A 26 5.15 -15.94 5.51
CA GLU A 26 4.09 -15.91 4.49
C GLU A 26 3.48 -14.52 4.37
N TYR A 27 3.07 -13.91 5.48
CA TYR A 27 2.59 -12.52 5.48
C TYR A 27 3.72 -11.55 5.11
N GLY A 28 4.97 -11.88 5.38
CA GLY A 28 6.13 -11.13 4.88
C GLY A 28 6.18 -11.08 3.36
N LEU A 29 6.05 -12.22 2.68
CA LEU A 29 6.06 -12.29 1.21
C LEU A 29 4.83 -11.61 0.59
N ILE A 30 3.64 -11.81 1.19
CA ILE A 30 2.40 -11.12 0.76
C ILE A 30 2.57 -9.61 0.90
N GLY A 31 3.18 -9.14 1.99
CA GLY A 31 3.49 -7.72 2.22
C GLY A 31 4.39 -7.13 1.14
N VAL A 32 5.43 -7.87 0.72
CA VAL A 32 6.31 -7.45 -0.39
C VAL A 32 5.54 -7.36 -1.71
N ALA A 33 4.69 -8.34 -2.01
CA ALA A 33 3.87 -8.32 -3.23
C ALA A 33 2.89 -7.14 -3.25
N MET A 34 2.23 -6.86 -2.12
CA MET A 34 1.34 -5.71 -1.98
C MET A 34 2.10 -4.39 -2.09
N ALA A 35 3.28 -4.27 -1.48
CA ALA A 35 4.12 -3.08 -1.59
C ALA A 35 4.56 -2.81 -3.03
N ALA A 36 4.94 -3.84 -3.79
CA ALA A 36 5.31 -3.70 -5.20
C ALA A 36 4.12 -3.23 -6.05
N LEU A 37 2.93 -3.83 -5.86
CA LEU A 37 1.72 -3.42 -6.57
C LEU A 37 1.33 -1.98 -6.24
N LEU A 38 1.34 -1.61 -4.96
CA LEU A 38 1.08 -0.23 -4.53
C LEU A 38 2.11 0.73 -5.10
N ALA A 39 3.39 0.38 -5.15
CA ALA A 39 4.41 1.23 -5.76
C ALA A 39 4.14 1.50 -7.25
N THR A 40 3.61 0.52 -8.00
CA THR A 40 3.24 0.72 -9.41
C THR A 40 1.98 1.56 -9.59
N VAL A 41 0.98 1.40 -8.72
CA VAL A 41 -0.28 2.15 -8.83
C VAL A 41 -0.11 3.57 -8.30
N LEU A 42 0.60 3.73 -7.19
CA LEU A 42 0.81 5.02 -6.52
C LEU A 42 2.03 5.80 -7.04
N GLY A 43 2.64 5.36 -8.15
CA GLY A 43 3.66 6.14 -8.82
C GLY A 43 3.12 7.51 -9.28
N THR A 44 4.04 8.44 -9.55
CA THR A 44 3.73 9.85 -9.90
C THR A 44 4.05 10.20 -11.36
N GLY A 45 4.23 9.20 -12.22
CA GLY A 45 4.45 9.33 -13.65
C GLY A 45 3.14 9.46 -14.46
N ASP A 46 3.30 9.84 -15.73
CA ASP A 46 2.20 9.98 -16.68
C ASP A 46 1.59 8.61 -17.01
N GLY A 47 0.28 8.46 -16.79
CA GLY A 47 -0.45 7.19 -16.93
C GLY A 47 -0.53 6.33 -15.66
N GLU A 48 0.00 6.82 -14.54
CA GLU A 48 -0.18 6.21 -13.22
C GLU A 48 -1.36 6.86 -12.48
N PHE A 49 -2.00 6.10 -11.57
CA PHE A 49 -3.28 6.49 -10.96
C PHE A 49 -3.23 7.83 -10.23
N LEU A 50 -2.13 8.13 -9.51
CA LEU A 50 -1.99 9.42 -8.83
C LEU A 50 -1.83 10.60 -9.80
N GLY A 51 -1.12 10.40 -10.91
CA GLY A 51 -0.95 11.43 -11.93
C GLY A 51 -2.27 11.79 -12.61
N GLU A 52 -3.07 10.79 -12.97
CA GLU A 52 -4.42 11.00 -13.52
C GLU A 52 -5.35 11.69 -12.52
N LEU A 53 -5.29 11.29 -11.24
CA LEU A 53 -6.08 11.92 -10.18
C LEU A 53 -5.71 13.39 -10.01
N GLN A 54 -4.42 13.71 -9.99
CA GLN A 54 -3.94 15.09 -9.90
C GLN A 54 -4.42 15.90 -11.11
N GLN A 55 -4.26 15.38 -12.33
CA GLN A 55 -4.70 16.06 -13.55
C GLN A 55 -6.22 16.31 -13.57
N ALA A 56 -7.02 15.36 -13.07
CA ALA A 56 -8.46 15.55 -12.93
C ALA A 56 -8.79 16.70 -11.96
N PHE A 57 -8.13 16.77 -10.80
CA PHE A 57 -8.30 17.87 -9.86
C PHE A 57 -7.82 19.21 -10.41
N ASP A 58 -6.68 19.23 -11.11
CA ASP A 58 -6.16 20.44 -11.76
C ASP A 58 -7.15 20.96 -12.82
N SER A 59 -7.78 20.08 -13.59
CA SER A 59 -8.82 20.43 -14.57
C SER A 59 -10.07 21.02 -13.90
N ILE A 60 -10.51 20.46 -12.77
CA ILE A 60 -11.63 20.99 -11.98
C ILE A 60 -11.26 22.37 -11.42
N ALA A 61 -10.06 22.53 -10.85
CA ALA A 61 -9.57 23.78 -10.31
C ALA A 61 -9.45 24.86 -11.40
N ALA A 62 -8.95 24.50 -12.58
CA ALA A 62 -8.86 25.39 -13.74
C ALA A 62 -10.27 25.82 -14.21
N THR A 63 -11.22 24.89 -14.30
CA THR A 63 -12.60 25.21 -14.67
C THR A 63 -13.24 26.14 -13.66
N LEU A 64 -13.09 25.86 -12.35
CA LEU A 64 -13.65 26.70 -11.30
C LEU A 64 -12.97 28.08 -11.25
N GLY A 65 -11.64 28.15 -11.35
CA GLY A 65 -10.87 29.39 -11.40
C GLY A 65 -11.16 30.24 -12.63
N ALA A 66 -11.31 29.61 -13.81
CA ALA A 66 -11.72 30.28 -15.04
C ALA A 66 -13.15 30.83 -14.92
N ASN A 67 -14.06 30.06 -14.31
CA ASN A 67 -15.42 30.51 -14.03
C ASN A 67 -15.46 31.68 -13.02
N ASN A 68 -14.51 31.73 -12.09
CA ASN A 68 -14.36 32.85 -11.15
C ASN A 68 -13.78 34.12 -11.81
N ASN A 69 -13.17 34.02 -13.00
CA ASN A 69 -12.66 35.17 -13.78
C ASN A 69 -13.59 35.57 -14.96
N GLY A 70 -14.77 34.93 -15.08
CA GLY A 70 -15.79 35.22 -16.10
C GLY A 70 -16.68 36.43 -15.81
N GLY A 71 -16.19 37.37 -15.00
CA GLY A 71 -16.96 38.51 -14.49
C GLY A 71 -16.27 39.86 -14.63
N ALA A 72 -15.53 40.13 -15.71
CA ALA A 72 -15.12 41.49 -16.08
C ALA A 72 -14.56 41.57 -17.51
N ALA A 73 -15.43 41.65 -18.51
CA ALA A 73 -15.08 42.18 -19.82
C ALA A 73 -16.29 42.91 -20.41
N GLY A 74 -16.68 44.00 -19.76
CA GLY A 74 -17.52 45.05 -20.34
C GLY A 74 -16.67 46.30 -20.54
N GLY A 75 -16.77 46.90 -21.74
CA GLY A 75 -16.18 48.19 -22.13
C GLY A 75 -14.68 48.11 -22.44
N SER A 76 -14.16 48.57 -23.57
CA SER A 76 -14.60 49.57 -24.54
C SER A 76 -14.38 49.11 -25.98
#